data_AF-A0A353B498-F1
#
_entry.id   AF-A0A353B498-F1
#
_cell.length_a   1.000
_cell.length_b   1.000
_cell.length_c   1.000
_cell.angle_alpha   90.00
_cell.angle_beta   90.00
_cell.angle_gamma   90.00
#
_symmetry.space_group_name_H-M   'P 1'
#
loop_
_entity.id
_entity.type
_entity.pdbx_description
1 polymer ?
#
loop_
_entity_poly.entity_id
_entity_poly.type
_entity_poly.pdbx_seq_one_letter_code
_entity_poly.pdbx_strand_id
1 'polypeptide(L)'
;MGVDQREAVRLAAKYAFESVEPQGGFLAGLGPAEAKEFGASLDEYGLVWGAAGLSVEFRADEQRFKSDLKKLPRIAEALSAAG
;
A
#
# COMPACT_ATOMS: atom_id res chain seq x y z
N MET A 1 -7.66 12.74 6.82
CA MET A 1 -6.95 11.62 7.47
C MET A 1 -7.50 10.35 6.86
N GLY A 2 -6.68 9.61 6.12
CA GLY A 2 -7.09 8.34 5.51
C GLY A 2 -7.31 7.27 6.58
N VAL A 3 -8.07 6.23 6.23
CA VAL A 3 -8.17 5.01 7.03
C VAL A 3 -6.84 4.26 6.98
N ASP A 4 -6.41 3.71 8.12
CA ASP A 4 -5.26 2.80 8.18
C ASP A 4 -5.51 1.59 7.25
N GLN A 5 -4.44 1.02 6.66
CA GLN A 5 -4.56 -0.07 5.68
C GLN A 5 -5.34 -1.27 6.22
N ARG A 6 -5.18 -1.62 7.51
CA ARG A 6 -5.89 -2.76 8.12
C ARG A 6 -7.38 -2.48 8.22
N GLU A 7 -7.74 -1.24 8.56
CA GLU A 7 -9.13 -0.82 8.61
C GLU A 7 -9.75 -0.74 7.21
N ALA A 8 -8.99 -0.32 6.19
CA ALA A 8 -9.44 -0.35 4.80
C ALA A 8 -9.83 -1.77 4.34
N VAL A 9 -9.01 -2.77 4.66
CA VAL A 9 -9.28 -4.20 4.39
C VAL A 9 -10.57 -4.64 5.11
N ARG A 10 -10.68 -4.36 6.42
CA ARG A 10 -11.85 -4.74 7.22
C ARG A 10 -13.14 -4.11 6.68
N LEU A 11 -13.09 -2.85 6.27
CA LEU A 11 -14.24 -2.14 5.69
C LEU A 11 -14.58 -2.67 4.29
N ALA A 12 -13.57 -2.95 3.45
CA ALA A 12 -13.76 -3.55 2.14
C ALA A 12 -14.49 -4.90 2.25
N ALA A 13 -14.04 -5.76 3.17
CA ALA A 13 -14.69 -7.04 3.47
C ALA A 13 -16.13 -6.85 3.99
N LYS A 14 -16.33 -5.90 4.93
CA LYS A 14 -17.66 -5.61 5.51
C LYS A 14 -18.68 -5.18 4.46
N TYR A 15 -18.25 -4.41 3.46
CA TYR A 15 -19.12 -3.88 2.42
C TYR A 15 -19.07 -4.67 1.11
N ALA A 16 -18.48 -5.88 1.13
CA ALA A 16 -18.40 -6.79 -0.01
C ALA A 16 -17.75 -6.16 -1.26
N PHE A 17 -16.73 -5.31 -1.06
CA PHE A 17 -15.84 -4.93 -2.15
C PHE A 17 -14.98 -6.13 -2.55
N GLU A 18 -14.49 -6.09 -3.79
CA GLU A 18 -13.62 -7.14 -4.34
C GLU A 18 -12.13 -6.77 -4.24
N SER A 19 -11.82 -5.48 -4.14
CA SER A 19 -10.43 -5.00 -4.12
C SER A 19 -10.22 -3.84 -3.17
N VAL A 20 -8.99 -3.70 -2.68
CA VAL A 20 -8.55 -2.57 -1.86
C VAL A 20 -7.25 -1.98 -2.41
N GLU A 21 -7.12 -0.66 -2.40
CA GLU A 21 -5.87 0.00 -2.80
C GLU A 21 -4.74 -0.34 -1.81
N PRO A 22 -3.54 -0.73 -2.30
CA PRO A 22 -2.38 -0.91 -1.44
C PRO A 22 -1.74 0.43 -1.08
N GLN A 23 -1.71 0.77 0.21
CA GLN A 23 -0.98 1.95 0.69
C GLN A 23 0.52 1.65 0.81
N GLY A 24 1.29 2.07 -0.20
CA GLY A 24 2.72 1.78 -0.27
C GLY A 24 3.53 2.24 0.95
N GLY A 25 3.16 3.35 1.59
CA GLY A 25 3.83 3.83 2.80
C GLY A 25 3.66 2.88 4.00
N PHE A 26 2.47 2.29 4.15
CA PHE A 26 2.20 1.30 5.20
C PHE A 26 2.97 0.01 4.94
N LEU A 27 2.89 -0.53 3.72
CA LEU A 27 3.57 -1.77 3.34
C LEU A 27 5.10 -1.65 3.47
N ALA A 28 5.67 -0.49 3.08
CA ALA A 28 7.09 -0.22 3.27
C ALA A 28 7.52 -0.13 4.75
N GLY A 29 6.58 0.13 5.65
CA GLY A 29 6.80 0.17 7.11
C GLY A 29 6.86 -1.21 7.75
N LEU A 30 6.10 -2.19 7.23
CA LEU A 30 6.10 -3.59 7.69
C LEU A 30 7.41 -4.33 7.34
N GLY A 31 8.05 -3.92 6.24
CA GLY A 31 9.18 -4.67 5.68
C GLY A 31 8.73 -5.88 4.86
N PRO A 32 9.64 -6.54 4.12
CA PRO A 32 9.25 -7.43 3.02
C PRO A 32 8.48 -8.69 3.44
N ALA A 33 8.86 -9.32 4.56
CA ALA A 33 8.22 -10.55 5.03
C ALA A 33 6.80 -10.28 5.54
N GLU A 34 6.65 -9.27 6.41
CA GLU A 34 5.35 -8.88 6.94
C GLU A 34 4.43 -8.30 5.85
N ALA A 35 4.98 -7.58 4.86
CA ALA A 35 4.20 -7.09 3.71
C ALA A 35 3.64 -8.26 2.88
N LYS A 36 4.43 -9.32 2.67
CA LYS A 36 4.00 -10.54 1.99
C LYS A 36 2.91 -11.28 2.77
N GLU A 37 3.11 -11.46 4.07
CA GLU A 37 2.11 -12.11 4.94
C GLU A 37 0.80 -11.30 4.98
N PHE A 38 0.90 -9.97 5.06
CA PHE A 38 -0.27 -9.10 5.03
C PHE A 38 -1.00 -9.17 3.68
N GLY A 39 -0.26 -9.18 2.57
CA GLY A 39 -0.82 -9.40 1.23
C GLY A 39 -1.58 -10.72 1.12
N ALA A 40 -1.00 -11.81 1.60
CA ALA A 40 -1.65 -13.12 1.60
C ALA A 40 -2.92 -13.15 2.48
N SER A 41 -3.00 -12.34 3.54
CA SER A 41 -4.18 -12.30 4.42
C SER A 41 -5.44 -11.72 3.74
N LEU A 42 -5.32 -11.06 2.58
CA LEU A 42 -6.48 -10.59 1.81
C LEU A 42 -7.36 -11.73 1.29
N ASP A 43 -6.77 -12.89 1.01
CA ASP A 43 -7.49 -14.08 0.55
C ASP A 43 -8.52 -14.55 1.61
N GLU A 44 -8.23 -14.36 2.90
CA GLU A 44 -9.14 -14.68 4.00
C GLU A 44 -10.43 -13.85 3.94
N TYR A 45 -10.37 -12.69 3.31
CA TYR A 45 -11.49 -11.76 3.11
C TYR A 45 -12.08 -11.82 1.70
N GLY A 46 -11.55 -12.68 0.81
CA GLY A 46 -11.92 -12.72 -0.60
C GLY A 46 -11.59 -11.43 -1.36
N LEU A 47 -10.59 -10.69 -0.90
CA LEU A 47 -10.16 -9.41 -1.47
C LEU A 47 -8.91 -9.58 -2.32
N VAL A 48 -8.72 -8.70 -3.31
CA VAL A 48 -7.47 -8.57 -4.06
C VAL A 48 -6.90 -7.15 -3.96
N TRP A 49 -5.64 -6.98 -4.36
CA TRP A 49 -5.06 -5.65 -4.49
C TRP A 49 -5.64 -4.91 -5.70
N GLY A 50 -6.02 -3.65 -5.48
CA GLY A 50 -6.23 -2.67 -6.53
C GLY A 50 -4.91 -2.05 -7.01
N ALA A 51 -5.00 -1.07 -7.90
CA ALA A 51 -3.81 -0.35 -8.37
C ALA A 51 -3.22 0.55 -7.29
N ALA A 52 -1.91 0.44 -7.05
CA ALA A 52 -1.20 1.34 -6.16
C ALA A 52 -1.16 2.77 -6.73
N GLY A 53 -1.46 3.77 -5.91
CA GLY A 53 -1.21 5.16 -6.24
C GLY A 53 0.29 5.50 -6.32
N LEU A 54 0.61 6.56 -7.08
CA LEU A 54 1.97 7.10 -7.13
C LEU A 54 2.34 7.77 -5.80
N SER A 55 3.37 7.28 -5.13
CA SER A 55 3.84 7.76 -3.82
C SER A 55 4.83 8.93 -3.89
N VAL A 56 4.87 9.64 -5.03
CA VAL A 56 5.77 10.76 -5.27
C VAL A 56 4.97 12.05 -5.38
N GLU A 57 5.22 13.00 -4.48
CA GLU A 57 4.65 14.33 -4.59
C GLU A 57 5.52 15.19 -5.53
N PHE A 58 5.09 15.32 -6.78
CA PHE A 58 5.78 16.07 -7.82
C PHE A 58 5.22 17.48 -8.05
N ARG A 59 4.11 17.86 -7.37
CA ARG A 59 3.45 19.16 -7.53
C ARG A 59 3.82 20.18 -6.44
N ALA A 60 4.52 19.75 -5.40
CA ALA A 60 5.00 20.62 -4.33
C ALA A 60 6.26 21.39 -4.78
N ASP A 61 7.42 21.05 -4.22
CA ASP A 61 8.71 21.66 -4.55
C ASP A 61 9.75 20.59 -4.94
N GLU A 62 10.86 21.04 -5.53
CA GLU A 62 11.92 20.15 -6.01
C GLU A 62 12.56 19.31 -4.88
N GLN A 63 12.68 19.88 -3.68
CA GLN A 63 13.24 19.17 -2.53
C GLN A 63 12.31 18.03 -2.12
N ARG A 64 11.00 18.29 -2.07
CA ARG A 64 9.99 17.27 -1.78
C ARG A 64 9.97 16.16 -2.83
N PHE A 65 9.96 16.53 -4.10
CA PHE A 65 10.02 15.58 -5.22
C PHE A 65 11.25 14.67 -5.14
N LYS A 66 12.45 15.24 -4.96
CA LYS A 66 13.70 14.49 -4.81
C LYS A 66 13.70 13.58 -3.57
N SER A 67 13.10 14.03 -2.47
CA SER A 67 12.96 13.21 -1.26
C SER A 67 12.08 11.99 -1.48
N ASP A 68 10.94 12.18 -2.15
CA ASP A 68 9.99 11.09 -2.37
C ASP A 68 10.48 10.13 -3.47
N LEU A 69 11.15 10.63 -4.52
CA LEU A 69 11.83 9.80 -5.51
C LEU A 69 12.86 8.84 -4.88
N LYS A 70 13.57 9.27 -3.84
CA LYS A 70 14.53 8.40 -3.12
C LYS A 70 13.85 7.28 -2.33
N LYS A 71 12.59 7.48 -1.91
CA LYS A 71 11.81 6.49 -1.16
C LYS A 71 11.10 5.50 -2.08
N LEU A 72 10.83 5.90 -3.33
CA LEU A 72 10.06 5.13 -4.29
C LEU A 72 10.56 3.69 -4.48
N PRO A 73 11.88 3.40 -4.62
CA PRO A 73 12.36 2.02 -4.77
C PRO A 73 11.95 1.11 -3.61
N ARG A 74 12.14 1.56 -2.36
CA ARG A 74 11.72 0.81 -1.17
C ARG A 74 10.22 0.57 -1.12
N ILE A 75 9.43 1.59 -1.50
CA ILE A 75 7.96 1.46 -1.55
C ILE A 75 7.56 0.44 -2.63
N ALA A 76 8.18 0.49 -3.81
CA ALA A 76 7.93 -0.44 -4.89
C ALA A 76 8.30 -1.88 -4.52
N GLU A 77 9.43 -2.08 -3.83
CA GLU A 77 9.83 -3.40 -3.30
C GLU A 77 8.80 -3.97 -2.33
N ALA A 78 8.30 -3.15 -1.41
CA ALA A 78 7.28 -3.58 -0.46
C ALA A 78 5.93 -3.88 -1.12
N LEU A 79 5.53 -3.07 -2.11
CA LEU A 79 4.35 -3.33 -2.93
C LEU A 79 4.49 -4.66 -3.69
N SER A 80 5.64 -4.87 -4.34
CA SER A 80 5.92 -6.12 -5.06
C SER A 80 5.97 -7.34 -4.13
N ALA A 81 6.42 -7.18 -2.89
CA ALA A 81 6.42 -8.26 -1.91
C ALA A 81 5.00 -8.61 -1.42
N ALA A 82 4.10 -7.62 -1.40
CA ALA A 82 2.71 -7.79 -0.97
C ALA A 82 1.80 -8.45 -2.02
N GLY A 83 2.19 -8.49 -3.29
CA GLY A 83 1.45 -9.16 -4.37
C GLY A 83 1.24 -8.30 -5.60
#